data_AF-A0A960B1Y5-F1
#
_entry.id   AF-A0A960B1Y5-F1
#
_cell.length_a   1.000
_cell.length_b   1.000
_cell.length_c   1.000
_cell.angle_alpha   90.00
_cell.angle_beta   90.00
_cell.angle_gamma   90.00
#
_symmetry.space_group_name_H-M   'P 1'
#
loop_
_entity.id
_entity.type
_entity.pdbx_description
1 polymer ?
#
loop_
_entity_poly.entity_id
_entity_poly.type
_entity_poly.pdbx_seq_one_letter_code
_entity_poly.pdbx_strand_id
1 'polypeptide(L)'
;MSQPLLDIEHEVFVLFRRAFTLHVRTSVGKYELDRSAYGILLLLDDGGPMRLGQIALAYGLDPSTITRQVQGVVSQGLAEKHRDPDDRRATLLSITAEGRATLAAVREQRGRLLDALMAGWSDRQRNDLLAALRRVNDALEALVETSVSTDLLPV
;
A
#
# COMPACT_ATOMS: atom_id res chain seq x y z
N MET A 1 -8.04 -4.23 29.18
CA MET A 1 -7.84 -3.08 28.26
C MET A 1 -8.70 -1.92 28.75
N SER A 2 -8.24 -0.68 28.59
CA SER A 2 -9.05 0.50 28.91
C SER A 2 -10.20 0.64 27.91
N GLN A 3 -11.32 1.26 28.30
CA GLN A 3 -12.44 1.48 27.38
C GLN A 3 -12.05 2.20 26.07
N PRO A 4 -11.23 3.26 26.11
CA PRO A 4 -10.77 3.91 24.88
C PRO A 4 -10.04 2.99 23.90
N LEU A 5 -9.33 1.96 24.40
CA LEU A 5 -8.64 1.00 23.51
C LEU A 5 -9.61 0.05 22.82
N LEU A 6 -10.70 -0.34 23.51
CA LEU A 6 -11.74 -1.18 22.91
C LEU A 6 -12.56 -0.40 21.87
N ASP A 7 -12.84 0.87 22.14
CA ASP A 7 -13.52 1.75 21.18
C ASP A 7 -12.67 1.96 19.91
N ILE A 8 -11.36 2.18 20.08
CA ILE A 8 -10.43 2.31 18.94
C ILE A 8 -10.38 1.01 18.13
N GLU A 9 -10.27 -0.15 18.78
CA GLU A 9 -10.25 -1.45 18.10
C GLU A 9 -11.53 -1.65 17.26
N HIS A 10 -12.70 -1.39 17.85
CA HIS A 10 -13.98 -1.48 17.17
C HIS A 10 -14.08 -0.52 15.97
N GLU A 11 -13.69 0.75 16.13
CA GLU A 11 -13.74 1.73 15.04
C GLU A 11 -12.75 1.39 13.91
N VAL A 12 -11.57 0.86 14.23
CA VAL A 12 -10.62 0.34 13.22
C VAL A 12 -11.24 -0.81 12.44
N PHE A 13 -11.90 -1.76 13.11
CA PHE A 13 -12.60 -2.85 12.43
C PHE A 13 -13.72 -2.35 11.52
N VAL A 14 -14.55 -1.42 12.01
CA VAL A 14 -15.64 -0.82 11.23
C VAL A 14 -15.11 -0.05 10.02
N LEU A 15 -14.04 0.71 10.19
CA LEU A 15 -13.36 1.44 9.12
C LEU A 15 -12.87 0.47 8.04
N PHE A 16 -12.12 -0.57 8.40
CA PHE A 16 -11.63 -1.56 7.44
C PHE A 16 -12.77 -2.25 6.70
N ARG A 17 -13.82 -2.68 7.39
CA ARG A 17 -14.99 -3.32 6.76
C ARG A 17 -15.66 -2.40 5.74
N ARG A 18 -15.91 -1.14 6.09
CA ARG A 18 -16.53 -0.15 5.19
C ARG A 18 -15.61 0.19 4.03
N ALA A 19 -14.32 0.39 4.29
CA ALA A 19 -13.31 0.69 3.28
C ALA A 19 -13.08 -0.47 2.32
N PHE A 20 -13.16 -1.73 2.76
CA PHE A 20 -13.02 -2.90 1.89
C PHE A 20 -14.29 -3.23 1.10
N THR A 21 -15.46 -2.88 1.63
CA THR A 21 -16.73 -2.95 0.91
C THR A 21 -16.81 -1.87 -0.18
N LEU A 22 -16.25 -0.69 0.08
CA LEU A 22 -15.94 0.30 -0.94
C LEU A 22 -14.82 -0.26 -1.83
N HIS A 23 -15.18 -1.10 -2.80
CA HIS A 23 -14.25 -1.57 -3.80
C HIS A 23 -13.85 -0.39 -4.71
N VAL A 24 -12.93 0.46 -4.23
CA VAL A 24 -12.47 1.65 -4.92
C VAL A 24 -11.54 1.21 -6.06
N ARG A 25 -12.17 0.77 -7.15
CA ARG A 25 -11.54 0.66 -8.46
C ARG A 25 -11.56 2.05 -9.06
N THR A 26 -10.37 2.58 -9.30
CA THR A 26 -10.20 3.89 -9.92
C THR A 26 -9.75 3.66 -11.33
N SER A 27 -10.47 4.26 -12.27
CA SER A 27 -10.13 4.23 -13.69
C SER A 27 -9.49 5.56 -14.10
N VAL A 28 -8.39 5.47 -14.84
CA VAL A 28 -7.73 6.62 -15.47
C VAL A 28 -7.42 6.27 -16.91
N GLY A 29 -8.10 6.93 -17.85
CA GLY A 29 -8.01 6.59 -19.27
C GLY A 29 -8.41 5.14 -19.50
N LYS A 30 -7.47 4.33 -20.01
CA LYS A 30 -7.66 2.89 -20.26
C LYS A 30 -7.27 1.99 -19.08
N TYR A 31 -6.72 2.55 -18.00
CA TYR A 31 -6.22 1.78 -16.87
C TYR A 31 -7.26 1.68 -15.76
N GLU A 32 -7.46 0.46 -15.27
CA GLU A 32 -8.21 0.20 -14.04
C GLU A 32 -7.22 -0.27 -12.98
N LEU A 33 -7.04 0.53 -11.93
CA LEU A 33 -6.24 0.17 -10.77
C LEU A 33 -7.15 -0.34 -9.67
N ASP A 34 -7.10 -1.64 -9.42
CA ASP A 34 -7.63 -2.21 -8.19
C ASP A 34 -6.72 -1.88 -7.00
N ARG A 35 -7.14 -2.31 -5.79
CA ARG A 35 -6.40 -2.03 -4.55
C ARG A 35 -4.98 -2.58 -4.58
N SER A 36 -4.78 -3.79 -5.10
CA SER A 36 -3.48 -4.45 -5.11
C SER A 36 -2.52 -3.76 -6.07
N ALA A 37 -2.99 -3.48 -7.28
CA ALA A 37 -2.20 -2.77 -8.29
C ALA A 37 -1.83 -1.36 -7.81
N TYR A 38 -2.79 -0.60 -7.25
CA TYR A 38 -2.53 0.71 -6.66
C TYR A 38 -1.48 0.62 -5.54
N GLY A 39 -1.62 -0.36 -4.65
CA GLY A 39 -0.66 -0.58 -3.57
C GLY A 39 0.75 -0.80 -4.09
N ILE A 40 0.94 -1.75 -5.01
CA ILE A 40 2.26 -2.08 -5.57
C ILE A 40 2.89 -0.84 -6.20
N LEU A 41 2.13 -0.06 -7.00
CA LEU A 41 2.66 1.16 -7.60
C LEU A 41 3.03 2.21 -6.55
N LEU A 42 2.21 2.40 -5.51
CA LEU A 42 2.50 3.32 -4.42
C LEU A 42 3.78 2.92 -3.67
N LEU A 43 3.94 1.63 -3.35
CA LEU A 43 5.13 1.13 -2.68
C LEU A 43 6.41 1.37 -3.50
N LEU A 44 6.35 1.16 -4.82
CA LEU A 44 7.47 1.40 -5.72
C LEU A 44 7.75 2.89 -5.95
N ASP A 45 6.73 3.75 -5.90
CA ASP A 45 6.87 5.20 -6.00
C ASP A 45 7.55 5.78 -4.74
N ASP A 46 7.14 5.30 -3.57
CA ASP A 46 7.66 5.76 -2.28
C ASP A 46 9.07 5.21 -1.98
N GLY A 47 9.31 3.92 -2.25
CA GLY A 47 10.55 3.22 -1.87
C GLY A 47 11.51 2.88 -3.00
N GLY A 48 11.16 3.18 -4.26
CA GLY A 48 11.98 2.88 -5.43
C GLY A 48 11.93 1.40 -5.87
N PRO A 49 12.88 0.95 -6.71
CA PRO A 49 12.91 -0.43 -7.20
C PRO A 49 13.07 -1.46 -6.07
N MET A 50 12.25 -2.51 -6.06
CA MET A 50 12.23 -3.53 -5.01
C MET A 50 12.25 -4.96 -5.56
N ARG A 51 12.86 -5.90 -4.82
CA ARG A 51 12.76 -7.33 -5.14
C ARG A 51 11.35 -7.84 -4.86
N LEU A 52 10.86 -8.78 -5.69
CA LEU A 52 9.53 -9.38 -5.49
C LEU A 52 9.33 -9.99 -4.10
N GLY A 53 10.38 -10.57 -3.51
CA GLY A 53 10.33 -11.09 -2.14
C GLY A 53 10.11 -10.01 -1.08
N GLN A 54 10.71 -8.83 -1.26
CA GLN A 54 10.50 -7.69 -0.36
C GLN A 54 9.07 -7.15 -0.48
N ILE A 55 8.53 -7.10 -1.70
CA ILE A 55 7.14 -6.72 -1.94
C ILE A 55 6.20 -7.74 -1.27
N ALA A 56 6.48 -9.05 -1.37
CA ALA A 56 5.69 -10.09 -0.71
C ALA A 56 5.62 -9.88 0.80
N LEU A 57 6.78 -9.64 1.42
CA LEU A 57 6.92 -9.38 2.86
C LEU A 57 6.17 -8.11 3.28
N ALA A 58 6.31 -7.02 2.53
CA ALA A 58 5.64 -5.76 2.82
C ALA A 58 4.10 -5.88 2.83
N TYR A 59 3.55 -6.80 2.04
CA TYR A 59 2.11 -7.06 2.01
C TYR A 59 1.65 -8.22 2.91
N GLY A 60 2.57 -8.95 3.55
CA GLY A 60 2.26 -10.19 4.27
C GLY A 60 1.59 -11.25 3.37
N LEU A 61 1.93 -11.25 2.07
CA LEU A 61 1.34 -12.14 1.07
C LEU A 61 2.31 -13.25 0.70
N ASP A 62 1.76 -14.40 0.33
CA ASP A 62 2.56 -15.50 -0.19
C ASP A 62 3.19 -15.13 -1.57
N PRO A 63 4.34 -15.73 -1.92
CA PRO A 63 5.03 -15.43 -3.18
C PRO A 63 4.20 -15.64 -4.44
N SER A 64 3.25 -16.58 -4.43
CA SER A 64 2.43 -16.90 -5.62
C SER A 64 1.37 -15.82 -5.87
N THR A 65 0.76 -15.31 -4.79
CA THR A 65 -0.21 -14.22 -4.85
C THR A 65 0.46 -12.93 -5.33
N ILE A 66 1.61 -12.56 -4.77
CA ILE A 66 2.28 -11.32 -5.20
C ILE A 66 2.78 -11.42 -6.63
N THR A 67 3.26 -12.59 -7.07
CA THR A 67 3.71 -12.78 -8.45
C THR A 67 2.59 -12.53 -9.45
N ARG A 68 1.36 -13.01 -9.14
CA ARG A 68 0.18 -12.76 -9.97
C ARG A 68 -0.18 -11.27 -10.03
N GLN A 69 -0.17 -10.59 -8.89
CA GLN A 69 -0.49 -9.16 -8.81
C GLN A 69 0.55 -8.31 -9.56
N VAL A 70 1.84 -8.61 -9.38
CA VAL A 70 2.94 -7.98 -10.10
C VAL A 70 2.81 -8.21 -11.61
N GLN A 71 2.44 -9.42 -12.03
CA GLN A 71 2.24 -9.70 -13.46
C GLN A 71 1.13 -8.84 -14.06
N GLY A 72 0.09 -8.50 -13.29
CA GLY A 72 -0.98 -7.60 -13.71
C GLY A 72 -0.50 -6.18 -13.99
N VAL A 73 0.28 -5.57 -13.09
CA VAL A 73 0.82 -4.21 -13.31
C VAL A 73 1.88 -4.16 -14.41
N VAL A 74 2.63 -5.25 -14.60
CA VAL A 74 3.62 -5.37 -15.68
C VAL A 74 2.96 -5.55 -17.04
N SER A 75 1.91 -6.37 -17.15
CA SER A 75 1.20 -6.55 -18.42
C SER A 75 0.47 -5.29 -18.89
N GLN A 76 0.14 -4.40 -17.96
CA GLN A 76 -0.42 -3.08 -18.24
C GLN A 76 0.65 -2.01 -18.56
N GLY A 77 1.95 -2.33 -18.49
CA GLY A 77 3.03 -1.38 -18.73
C GLY A 77 3.26 -0.35 -17.61
N LEU A 78 2.61 -0.54 -16.46
CA LEU A 78 2.70 0.38 -15.31
C LEU A 78 3.95 0.11 -14.44
N ALA A 79 4.47 -1.12 -14.51
CA ALA A 79 5.71 -1.50 -13.87
C ALA A 79 6.55 -2.36 -14.83
N GLU A 80 7.85 -2.44 -14.58
CA GLU A 80 8.77 -3.24 -15.38
C GLU A 80 9.76 -4.00 -14.50
N LYS A 81 10.14 -5.18 -14.99
CA LYS A 81 11.07 -6.10 -14.31
C LYS A 81 12.47 -5.92 -14.86
N HIS A 82 13.44 -5.78 -13.97
CA HIS A 82 14.86 -5.70 -14.28
C HIS A 82 15.63 -6.80 -13.57
N ARG A 83 16.76 -7.22 -14.13
CA ARG A 83 17.71 -8.04 -13.38
C ARG A 83 18.33 -7.18 -12.29
N ASP A 84 18.43 -7.74 -11.09
CA ASP A 84 19.14 -7.09 -10.02
C ASP A 84 20.66 -7.06 -10.35
N PRO A 85 21.31 -5.89 -10.34
CA PRO A 85 22.74 -5.76 -10.64
C PRO A 85 23.62 -6.46 -9.60
N ASP A 86 23.15 -6.56 -8.35
CA ASP A 86 23.88 -7.13 -7.23
C ASP A 86 23.60 -8.63 -7.04
N ASP A 87 22.48 -9.12 -7.58
CA ASP A 87 22.13 -10.54 -7.61
C ASP A 87 21.41 -10.93 -8.90
N ARG A 88 22.14 -11.52 -9.86
CA ARG A 88 21.57 -11.93 -11.16
C ARG A 88 20.44 -12.97 -11.07
N ARG A 89 20.25 -13.62 -9.91
CA ARG A 89 19.14 -14.54 -9.66
C ARG A 89 17.88 -13.82 -9.17
N ALA A 90 18.01 -12.60 -8.68
CA ALA A 90 16.91 -11.76 -8.23
C ALA A 90 16.35 -10.89 -9.37
N THR A 91 15.06 -10.58 -9.25
CA THR A 91 14.36 -9.65 -10.14
C THR A 91 13.90 -8.45 -9.34
N LEU A 92 14.28 -7.25 -9.80
CA LEU A 92 13.77 -5.98 -9.32
C LEU A 92 12.52 -5.61 -10.11
N LEU A 93 11.53 -5.05 -9.42
CA LEU A 93 10.39 -4.40 -10.01
C LEU A 93 10.56 -2.90 -9.84
N SER A 94 10.27 -2.13 -10.88
CA SER A 94 10.29 -0.67 -10.83
C SER A 94 9.04 -0.10 -11.49
N ILE A 95 8.57 1.05 -11.01
CA ILE A 95 7.45 1.76 -11.61
C ILE A 95 7.89 2.53 -12.86
N THR A 96 7.13 2.41 -13.95
CA THR A 96 7.42 3.12 -15.21
C THR A 96 6.97 4.58 -15.12
N ALA A 97 7.36 5.41 -16.11
CA ALA A 97 6.84 6.77 -16.22
C ALA A 97 5.31 6.80 -16.38
N GLU A 98 4.76 5.86 -17.15
CA GLU A 98 3.32 5.70 -17.32
C GLU A 98 2.64 5.22 -16.04
N GLY A 99 3.27 4.31 -15.29
CA GLY A 99 2.85 3.90 -13.96
C GLY A 99 2.73 5.07 -12.99
N ARG A 100 3.76 5.93 -12.93
CA ARG A 100 3.76 7.14 -12.09
C ARG A 100 2.63 8.11 -12.47
N ALA A 101 2.46 8.38 -13.75
CA ALA A 101 1.38 9.25 -14.22
C ALA A 101 -0.01 8.69 -13.86
N THR A 102 -0.20 7.38 -14.04
CA THR A 102 -1.46 6.69 -13.70
C THR A 102 -1.71 6.70 -12.20
N LEU A 103 -0.68 6.43 -11.39
CA LEU A 103 -0.74 6.50 -9.94
C LEU A 103 -1.14 7.90 -9.46
N ALA A 104 -0.52 8.95 -10.01
CA ALA A 104 -0.82 10.34 -9.64
C ALA A 104 -2.29 10.70 -9.92
N ALA A 105 -2.81 10.35 -11.10
CA ALA A 105 -4.20 10.58 -11.45
C ALA A 105 -5.19 9.82 -10.54
N VAL A 106 -4.86 8.57 -10.18
CA VAL A 106 -5.67 7.81 -9.22
C VAL A 106 -5.61 8.42 -7.82
N ARG A 107 -4.43 8.89 -7.38
CA ARG A 107 -4.27 9.60 -6.09
C ARG A 107 -5.15 10.84 -6.04
N GLU A 108 -5.24 11.59 -7.13
CA GLU A 108 -6.12 12.76 -7.22
C GLU A 108 -7.60 12.38 -7.08
N GLN A 109 -8.05 11.31 -7.77
CA GLN A 109 -9.42 10.81 -7.65
C GLN A 109 -9.74 10.34 -6.22
N ARG A 110 -8.81 9.62 -5.59
CA ARG A 110 -8.93 9.19 -4.19
C ARG A 110 -8.93 10.38 -3.23
N GLY A 111 -8.13 11.41 -3.51
CA GLY A 111 -8.11 12.68 -2.79
C GLY A 111 -9.47 13.35 -2.78
N ARG A 112 -10.15 13.44 -3.93
CA ARG A 112 -11.52 13.98 -4.02
C ARG A 112 -12.54 13.19 -3.19
N LEU A 113 -12.41 11.87 -3.11
CA LEU A 113 -13.27 11.04 -2.26
C LEU A 113 -13.03 11.36 -0.78
N LEU A 114 -11.76 11.47 -0.37
CA LEU A 114 -11.40 11.86 1.00
C LEU A 114 -11.88 13.26 1.34
N ASP A 115 -11.77 14.22 0.41
CA ASP A 115 -12.30 15.57 0.58
C ASP A 115 -13.81 15.57 0.80
N ALA A 116 -14.56 14.75 0.04
CA ALA A 116 -16.00 14.59 0.22
C ALA A 116 -16.35 13.97 1.58
N LEU A 117 -15.62 12.94 2.01
CA LEU A 117 -15.80 12.30 3.32
C LEU A 117 -15.48 13.26 4.49
N MET A 118 -14.58 14.20 4.27
CA MET A 118 -14.13 15.18 5.26
C MET A 118 -14.66 16.60 5.02
N ALA A 119 -15.73 16.75 4.22
CA ALA A 119 -16.26 18.06 3.84
C ALA A 119 -16.67 18.92 5.05
N GLY A 120 -17.13 18.31 6.14
CA GLY A 120 -17.50 18.99 7.39
C GLY A 120 -16.39 19.12 8.43
N TRP A 121 -15.17 18.65 8.12
CA TRP A 121 -14.06 18.64 9.07
C TRP A 121 -13.25 19.93 8.97
N SER A 122 -12.89 20.51 10.11
CA SER A 122 -11.91 21.59 10.19
C SER A 122 -10.49 21.10 9.85
N ASP A 123 -9.61 22.01 9.46
CA ASP A 123 -8.19 21.69 9.19
C ASP A 123 -7.52 21.06 10.41
N ARG A 124 -7.87 21.49 11.62
CA ARG A 124 -7.39 20.89 12.86
C ARG A 124 -7.77 19.41 12.96
N GLN A 125 -9.04 19.06 12.73
CA GLN A 125 -9.49 17.66 12.79
C GLN A 125 -8.79 16.80 11.73
N ARG A 126 -8.59 17.33 10.52
CA ARG A 126 -7.86 16.64 9.44
C ARG A 126 -6.39 16.39 9.84
N ASN A 127 -5.73 17.40 10.41
CA ASN A 127 -4.35 17.29 10.87
C ASN A 127 -4.20 16.35 12.08
N ASP A 128 -5.15 16.38 13.01
CA ASP A 128 -5.17 15.48 14.17
C ASP A 128 -5.31 14.02 13.72
N LEU A 129 -6.19 13.74 12.75
CA LEU A 129 -6.32 12.39 12.16
C LEU A 129 -5.04 11.97 11.42
N LEU A 130 -4.45 12.86 10.61
CA LEU A 130 -3.20 12.58 9.90
C LEU A 130 -2.07 12.21 10.88
N ALA A 131 -1.93 12.97 11.97
CA ALA A 131 -0.93 12.71 13.00
C ALA A 131 -1.16 11.36 13.70
N ALA A 132 -2.42 11.03 14.02
CA ALA A 132 -2.78 9.75 14.63
C ALA A 132 -2.48 8.57 13.70
N LEU A 133 -2.87 8.66 12.42
CA LEU A 133 -2.61 7.62 11.42
C LEU A 133 -1.12 7.38 11.21
N ARG A 134 -0.31 8.43 11.11
CA ARG A 134 1.16 8.31 11.02
C ARG A 134 1.72 7.56 12.22
N ARG A 135 1.37 7.98 13.44
CA ARG A 135 1.84 7.33 14.66
C ARG A 135 1.46 5.85 14.75
N VAL A 136 0.26 5.49 14.28
CA VAL A 136 -0.17 4.08 14.20
C VAL A 136 0.65 3.32 13.17
N ASN A 137 0.86 3.88 11.97
CA ASN A 137 1.64 3.24 10.93
C ASN A 137 3.10 3.02 11.35
N ASP A 138 3.75 4.03 11.96
CA ASP A 138 5.12 3.92 12.46
C ASP A 138 5.24 2.81 13.53
N ALA A 139 4.22 2.68 14.41
CA ALA A 139 4.19 1.62 15.41
C ALA A 139 3.96 0.23 14.80
N LEU A 140 3.16 0.13 13.73
CA LEU A 140 2.94 -1.13 13.01
C LEU A 140 4.21 -1.57 12.27
N GLU A 141 4.92 -0.64 11.63
CA GLU A 141 6.19 -0.90 10.95
C GLU A 141 7.23 -1.46 11.93
N ALA A 142 7.41 -0.81 13.08
CA ALA A 142 8.33 -1.28 14.13
C ALA A 142 7.98 -2.69 14.67
N LEU A 143 6.69 -3.03 14.74
CA LEU A 143 6.25 -4.38 15.13
C LEU A 143 6.59 -5.43 14.07
N VAL A 144 6.37 -5.12 12.79
CA VAL A 144 6.70 -6.03 11.69
C VAL A 144 8.20 -6.29 11.61
N GLU A 145 9.03 -5.25 11.76
CA GLU A 145 10.49 -5.40 11.79
C GLU A 145 10.98 -6.27 12.97
N THR A 146 10.34 -6.13 14.13
CA THR A 146 10.65 -6.92 15.33
C THR A 146 10.26 -8.39 15.15
N SER A 147 9.10 -8.66 14.55
CA SER A 147 8.63 -10.03 14.26
C SER A 147 9.51 -10.73 13.21
N VAL A 148 9.87 -10.03 12.12
CA VAL A 148 10.77 -10.58 11.08
C VAL A 148 12.17 -10.85 11.64
N SER A 149 12.65 -10.03 12.57
CA SER A 149 13.95 -10.25 13.23
C SER A 149 13.95 -11.43 14.20
N THR A 150 12.80 -11.79 14.76
CA THR A 150 12.67 -12.92 15.71
C THR A 150 12.64 -14.27 14.97
N ASP A 151 12.11 -14.30 13.75
CA ASP A 151 12.07 -15.50 12.89
C ASP A 151 13.41 -15.79 12.15
N LEU A 152 14.46 -14.99 12.38
CA LEU A 152 15.80 -15.16 11.79
C LEU A 152 16.81 -15.93 12.64
N LEU A 153 16.40 -16.58 13.73
CA LEU A 153 17.25 -17.56 14.40
C LEU A 153 17.21 -18.89 13.64
N PRO A 154 18.36 -19.40 13.14
CA PRO A 154 18.38 -20.70 12.48
C PRO A 154 18.09 -21.78 13.54
N VAL A 155 17.15 -22.66 13.22
CA VAL A 155 17.06 -24.00 13.86
C VAL A 155 18.20 -24.86 13.33
#